data_AF-A0AAV8CCC1-F1
#
_entry.id   AF-A0AAV8CCC1-F1
#
_cell.length_a   1.000
_cell.length_b   1.000
_cell.length_c   1.000
_cell.angle_alpha   90.00
_cell.angle_beta   90.00
_cell.angle_gamma   90.00
#
_symmetry.space_group_name_H-M   'P 1'
#
loop_
_entity.id
_entity.type
_entity.pdbx_description
1 polymer ?
#
loop_
_entity_poly.entity_id
_entity_poly.type
_entity_poly.pdbx_seq_one_letter_code
_entity_poly.pdbx_strand_id
1 'polypeptide(L)'
;MDQNLTPEQISEFQQAFLLFDRNNDGCITLEELAAVIHQLGLNPTEVELLEMIREVDINGNGTIEFNEFTILMARKLMETDTDEEMKEAFEVFDKDHNGLISPSELRHVMRNLGENLTDDEVAQMIREADIDGDGYVNYEEFVRMMTG
;
A
#
# COMPACT_ATOMS: atom_id res chain seq x y z
N MET A 1 7.49 -11.52 -16.44
CA MET A 1 6.05 -11.26 -16.32
C MET A 1 5.91 -9.78 -16.49
N ASP A 2 5.43 -9.35 -17.66
CA ASP A 2 5.21 -7.96 -18.01
C ASP A 2 4.21 -7.34 -17.03
N GLN A 3 4.70 -6.47 -16.16
CA GLN A 3 3.83 -5.62 -15.35
C GLN A 3 3.21 -4.56 -16.27
N ASN A 4 2.13 -4.94 -16.94
CA ASN A 4 1.35 -4.04 -17.77
C ASN A 4 0.55 -3.11 -16.86
N LEU A 5 1.19 -2.03 -16.42
CA LEU A 5 0.53 -0.85 -15.90
C LEU A 5 -0.52 -0.39 -16.91
N THR A 6 -1.72 -0.06 -16.45
CA THR A 6 -2.77 0.43 -17.35
C THR A 6 -2.38 1.78 -17.94
N PRO A 7 -2.93 2.18 -19.10
CA PRO A 7 -2.70 3.52 -19.66
C PRO A 7 -3.00 4.64 -18.66
N GLU A 8 -4.00 4.44 -17.80
CA GLU A 8 -4.37 5.35 -16.73
C GLU A 8 -3.27 5.43 -15.66
N GLN A 9 -2.78 4.29 -15.16
CA GLN A 9 -1.68 4.25 -14.17
C GLN A 9 -0.39 4.86 -14.74
N ILE A 10 -0.06 4.56 -16.00
CA ILE A 10 1.09 5.17 -16.69
C ILE A 10 0.93 6.69 -16.75
N SER A 11 -0.28 7.18 -17.04
CA SER A 11 -0.58 8.61 -17.07
C SER A 11 -0.41 9.25 -15.69
N GLU A 12 -0.89 8.60 -14.62
CA GLU A 12 -0.68 9.08 -13.25
C GLU A 12 0.80 9.09 -12.87
N PHE A 13 1.56 8.08 -13.27
CA PHE A 13 3.00 8.02 -13.00
C PHE A 13 3.76 9.08 -13.79
N GLN A 14 3.34 9.39 -15.02
CA GLN A 14 3.88 10.52 -15.77
C GLN A 14 3.57 11.85 -15.10
N GLN A 15 2.34 12.05 -14.61
CA GLN A 15 2.00 13.29 -13.88
C GLN A 15 2.80 13.41 -12.58
N ALA A 16 2.96 12.31 -11.84
CA ALA A 16 3.79 12.27 -10.65
C ALA A 16 5.26 12.53 -11.00
N PHE A 17 5.81 11.87 -12.01
CA PHE A 17 7.17 12.07 -12.48
C PHE A 17 7.44 13.53 -12.86
N LEU A 18 6.51 14.17 -13.58
CA LEU A 18 6.60 15.59 -13.95
C LEU A 18 6.50 16.56 -12.76
N LEU A 19 5.92 16.13 -11.62
CA LEU A 19 5.99 16.92 -10.38
C LEU A 19 7.42 16.94 -9.83
N PHE A 20 8.14 15.82 -9.94
CA PHE A 20 9.55 15.69 -9.55
C PHE A 20 10.50 16.33 -10.56
N ASP A 21 10.39 15.97 -11.83
CA ASP A 21 11.20 16.47 -12.95
C ASP A 21 10.76 17.89 -13.36
N ARG A 22 11.35 18.89 -12.72
CA ARG A 22 11.04 20.31 -12.96
C ARG A 22 11.61 20.84 -14.26
N ASN A 23 12.76 20.32 -14.65
CA ASN A 23 13.47 20.76 -15.85
C ASN A 23 12.98 20.01 -17.12
N ASN A 24 12.21 18.94 -16.93
CA ASN A 24 11.62 18.08 -17.95
C ASN A 24 12.69 17.42 -18.85
N ASP A 25 13.84 17.07 -18.25
CA ASP A 25 14.95 16.39 -18.91
C ASP A 25 14.80 14.86 -18.93
N GLY A 26 13.77 14.34 -18.27
CA GLY A 26 13.44 12.93 -18.20
C GLY A 26 14.17 12.16 -17.10
N CYS A 27 14.89 12.86 -16.20
CA CYS A 27 15.67 12.28 -15.11
C CYS A 27 15.46 13.09 -13.82
N ILE A 28 15.03 12.46 -12.73
CA ILE A 28 14.90 13.14 -11.44
C ILE A 28 16.27 13.14 -10.75
N THR A 29 16.83 14.32 -10.59
CA THR A 29 18.07 14.52 -9.83
C THR A 29 17.81 14.61 -8.32
N LEU A 30 18.86 14.47 -7.50
CA LEU A 30 18.76 14.65 -6.05
C LEU A 30 18.17 16.02 -5.65
N GLU A 31 18.52 17.07 -6.37
CA GLU A 31 18.03 18.43 -6.12
C GLU A 31 16.52 18.53 -6.38
N GLU A 32 16.04 17.88 -7.43
CA GLU A 32 14.63 17.82 -7.80
C GLU A 32 13.81 16.98 -6.83
N LEU A 33 14.34 15.81 -6.43
CA LEU A 33 13.75 14.97 -5.39
C LEU A 33 13.63 15.74 -4.07
N ALA A 34 14.70 16.43 -3.65
CA ALA A 34 14.72 17.26 -2.44
C ALA A 34 13.68 18.39 -2.51
N ALA A 35 13.58 19.07 -3.65
CA ALA A 35 12.65 20.17 -3.84
C ALA A 35 11.20 19.74 -3.69
N VAL A 36 10.83 18.55 -4.20
CA VAL A 36 9.47 18.02 -4.07
C VAL A 36 9.19 17.49 -2.67
N ILE A 37 10.12 16.75 -2.07
CA ILE A 37 9.89 16.22 -0.72
C ILE A 37 9.73 17.37 0.30
N HIS A 38 10.48 18.46 0.14
CA HIS A 38 10.25 19.70 0.90
C HIS A 38 8.88 20.32 0.63
N GLN A 39 8.36 20.26 -0.60
CA GLN A 39 7.01 20.75 -0.91
C GLN A 39 5.91 19.88 -0.27
N LEU A 40 6.16 18.59 -0.05
CA LEU A 40 5.27 17.69 0.67
C LEU A 40 5.34 17.88 2.20
N GLY A 41 6.19 18.80 2.69
CA GLY A 41 6.32 19.12 4.11
C GLY A 41 7.29 18.19 4.87
N LEU A 42 8.04 17.36 4.14
CA LEU A 42 9.07 16.47 4.69
C LEU A 42 10.44 17.10 4.50
N ASN A 43 11.32 17.05 5.51
CA ASN A 43 12.70 17.55 5.43
C ASN A 43 13.72 16.38 5.52
N PRO A 44 13.91 15.61 4.44
CA PRO A 44 14.92 14.57 4.42
C PRO A 44 16.33 15.18 4.36
N THR A 45 17.28 14.45 4.92
CA THR A 45 18.71 14.75 4.79
C THR A 45 19.24 14.33 3.42
N GLU A 46 20.38 14.90 3.01
CA GLU A 46 21.04 14.52 1.77
C GLU A 46 21.37 13.02 1.71
N VAL A 47 21.68 12.41 2.86
CA VAL A 47 21.95 10.97 2.97
C VAL A 47 20.68 10.16 2.69
N GLU A 48 19.55 10.54 3.27
CA GLU A 48 18.26 9.86 3.01
C GLU A 48 17.86 9.98 1.54
N LEU A 49 18.05 11.14 0.92
CA LEU A 49 17.78 11.34 -0.51
C LEU A 49 18.70 10.47 -1.39
N LEU A 50 19.98 10.37 -1.05
CA LEU A 50 20.92 9.51 -1.75
C LEU A 50 20.58 8.03 -1.59
N GLU A 51 20.14 7.61 -0.40
CA GLU A 51 19.67 6.24 -0.18
C GLU A 51 18.41 5.97 -1.00
N MET A 52 17.43 6.89 -0.99
CA MET A 52 16.23 6.78 -1.82
C MET A 52 16.57 6.62 -3.30
N ILE A 53 17.50 7.41 -3.85
CA ILE A 53 17.94 7.28 -5.25
C ILE A 53 18.65 5.95 -5.46
N ARG A 54 19.58 5.57 -4.58
CA ARG A 54 20.36 4.32 -4.71
C ARG A 54 19.51 3.06 -4.67
N GLU A 55 18.38 3.08 -3.99
CA GLU A 55 17.45 1.94 -3.97
C GLU A 55 16.77 1.71 -5.33
N VAL A 56 16.71 2.74 -6.18
CA VAL A 56 16.01 2.71 -7.48
C VAL A 56 16.92 2.82 -8.69
N ASP A 57 18.08 3.45 -8.52
CA ASP A 57 19.07 3.71 -9.56
C ASP A 57 19.73 2.39 -9.97
N ILE A 58 19.09 1.70 -10.91
CA ILE A 58 19.52 0.39 -11.41
C ILE A 58 20.77 0.55 -12.26
N ASN A 59 20.87 1.66 -12.99
CA ASN A 59 21.97 1.92 -13.91
C ASN A 59 23.18 2.58 -13.23
N GLY A 60 23.03 3.08 -11.99
CA GLY A 60 24.08 3.70 -11.18
C GLY A 60 24.48 5.10 -11.64
N ASN A 61 23.62 5.81 -12.38
CA ASN A 61 23.92 7.13 -12.93
C ASN A 61 23.69 8.28 -11.93
N GLY A 62 23.12 7.99 -10.76
CA GLY A 62 22.84 8.95 -9.69
C GLY A 62 21.57 9.78 -9.92
N THR A 63 20.71 9.37 -10.85
CA THR A 63 19.42 10.00 -11.17
C THR A 63 18.34 8.94 -11.31
N ILE A 64 17.07 9.32 -11.19
CA ILE A 64 15.95 8.39 -11.37
C ILE A 64 15.32 8.65 -12.74
N GLU A 65 15.52 7.75 -13.69
CA GLU A 65 14.87 7.80 -15.00
C GLU A 65 13.40 7.39 -14.90
N PHE A 66 12.56 7.76 -15.89
CA PHE A 66 11.15 7.36 -15.90
C PHE A 66 10.95 5.83 -15.77
N ASN A 67 11.82 5.03 -16.39
CA ASN A 67 11.76 3.58 -16.26
C ASN A 67 12.06 3.09 -14.84
N GLU A 68 12.95 3.75 -14.12
CA GLU A 68 13.31 3.40 -12.74
C GLU A 68 12.21 3.88 -11.77
N PHE A 69 11.68 5.08 -12.02
CA PHE A 69 10.54 5.63 -11.28
C PHE A 69 9.29 4.76 -11.42
N THR A 70 9.00 4.26 -12.62
CA THR A 70 7.84 3.37 -12.84
C THR A 70 8.02 2.03 -12.13
N ILE A 71 9.23 1.48 -12.05
CA ILE A 71 9.52 0.27 -11.25
C ILE A 71 9.30 0.55 -9.76
N LEU A 72 9.75 1.70 -9.26
CA LEU A 72 9.51 2.12 -7.87
C LEU A 72 8.03 2.31 -7.57
N MET A 73 7.34 3.07 -8.42
CA MET A 73 5.92 3.34 -8.24
C MET A 73 5.11 2.05 -8.36
N ALA A 74 5.43 1.16 -9.31
CA ALA A 74 4.78 -0.14 -9.40
C ALA A 74 4.99 -0.98 -8.13
N ARG A 75 6.21 -0.99 -7.57
CA ARG A 75 6.50 -1.70 -6.31
C ARG A 75 5.78 -1.07 -5.11
N LYS A 76 5.81 0.27 -5.00
CA LYS A 76 5.15 1.01 -3.93
C LYS A 76 3.64 0.93 -4.03
N LEU A 77 3.05 1.00 -5.22
CA LEU A 77 1.62 0.81 -5.41
C LEU A 77 1.20 -0.59 -5.04
N MET A 78 1.96 -1.63 -5.42
CA MET A 78 1.69 -2.97 -4.90
C MET A 78 1.68 -3.01 -3.36
N GLU A 79 2.57 -2.29 -2.67
CA GLU A 79 2.55 -2.23 -1.20
C GLU A 79 1.42 -1.33 -0.64
N THR A 80 1.06 -0.24 -1.32
CA THR A 80 0.10 0.77 -0.82
C THR A 80 -1.34 0.42 -1.17
N ASP A 81 -1.60 -0.08 -2.38
CA ASP A 81 -2.90 -0.67 -2.76
C ASP A 81 -3.24 -1.80 -1.80
N THR A 82 -2.28 -2.63 -1.39
CA THR A 82 -2.57 -3.70 -0.43
C THR A 82 -3.02 -3.12 0.92
N ASP A 83 -2.39 -2.07 1.44
CA ASP A 83 -2.78 -1.49 2.75
C ASP A 83 -4.10 -0.71 2.68
N GLU A 84 -4.38 -0.01 1.57
CA GLU A 84 -5.67 0.65 1.33
C GLU A 84 -6.80 -0.36 1.07
N GLU A 85 -6.59 -1.39 0.26
CA GLU A 85 -7.55 -2.48 0.07
C GLU A 85 -7.82 -3.23 1.38
N MET A 86 -6.78 -3.45 2.21
CA MET A 86 -6.96 -4.07 3.53
C MET A 86 -7.78 -3.19 4.47
N LYS A 87 -7.58 -1.86 4.45
CA LYS A 87 -8.41 -0.92 5.22
C LYS A 87 -9.85 -0.89 4.73
N GLU A 88 -10.08 -0.79 3.43
CA GLU A 88 -11.43 -0.81 2.88
C GLU A 88 -12.14 -2.14 3.19
N ALA A 89 -11.42 -3.26 3.06
CA ALA A 89 -11.94 -4.56 3.46
C ALA A 89 -12.28 -4.57 4.96
N PHE A 90 -11.37 -4.10 5.81
CA PHE A 90 -11.59 -4.03 7.27
C PHE A 90 -12.82 -3.18 7.61
N GLU A 91 -13.00 -2.01 6.98
CA GLU A 91 -14.20 -1.16 7.17
C GLU A 91 -15.50 -1.82 6.66
N VAL A 92 -15.42 -2.71 5.67
CA VAL A 92 -16.59 -3.50 5.26
C VAL A 92 -16.99 -4.48 6.36
N PHE A 93 -16.01 -5.11 7.02
CA PHE A 93 -16.21 -6.03 8.15
C PHE A 93 -16.66 -5.32 9.44
N ASP A 94 -15.93 -4.30 9.88
CA ASP A 94 -16.21 -3.49 11.07
C ASP A 94 -17.38 -2.52 10.82
N LYS A 95 -18.59 -2.94 11.22
CA LYS A 95 -19.84 -2.21 10.92
C LYS A 95 -20.12 -1.10 11.92
N ASP A 96 -19.64 -1.24 13.14
CA ASP A 96 -19.80 -0.23 14.18
C ASP A 96 -18.61 0.75 14.28
N HIS A 97 -17.56 0.53 13.47
CA HIS A 97 -16.34 1.33 13.39
C HIS A 97 -15.61 1.42 14.73
N ASN A 98 -15.63 0.34 15.51
CA ASN A 98 -14.97 0.26 16.80
C ASN A 98 -13.47 -0.13 16.68
N GLY A 99 -13.00 -0.48 15.47
CA GLY A 99 -11.64 -0.91 15.18
C GLY A 99 -11.38 -2.40 15.41
N LEU A 100 -12.42 -3.21 15.66
CA LEU A 100 -12.39 -4.62 16.02
C LEU A 100 -13.53 -5.37 15.32
N ILE A 101 -13.20 -6.43 14.59
CA ILE A 101 -14.21 -7.26 13.93
C ILE A 101 -14.74 -8.28 14.93
N SER A 102 -16.02 -8.19 15.26
CA SER A 102 -16.69 -9.20 16.08
C SER A 102 -17.07 -10.45 15.27
N PRO A 103 -17.27 -11.62 15.92
CA PRO A 103 -17.75 -12.83 15.25
C PRO A 103 -19.08 -12.62 14.50
N SER A 104 -19.95 -11.76 15.05
CA SER A 104 -21.25 -11.46 14.44
C SER A 104 -21.10 -10.65 13.16
N GLU A 105 -20.15 -9.73 13.12
CA GLU A 105 -19.84 -8.90 11.95
C GLU A 105 -19.18 -9.71 10.85
N LEU A 106 -18.18 -10.53 11.19
CA LEU A 106 -17.52 -11.44 10.25
C LEU A 106 -18.56 -12.33 9.55
N ARG A 107 -19.48 -12.93 10.32
CA ARG A 107 -20.58 -13.75 9.78
C ARG A 107 -21.50 -12.94 8.87
N HIS A 108 -21.86 -11.72 9.26
CA HIS A 108 -22.78 -10.90 8.49
C HIS A 108 -22.19 -10.55 7.13
N VAL A 109 -20.91 -10.18 7.08
CA VAL A 109 -20.21 -9.85 5.84
C VAL A 109 -20.00 -11.07 4.97
N MET A 110 -19.56 -12.20 5.52
CA MET A 110 -19.41 -13.45 4.77
C MET A 110 -20.72 -13.87 4.11
N ARG A 111 -21.83 -13.73 4.84
CA ARG A 111 -23.17 -13.98 4.29
C ARG A 111 -23.54 -13.02 3.15
N ASN A 112 -23.14 -11.75 3.24
CA ASN A 112 -23.35 -10.77 2.16
C ASN A 112 -22.47 -11.06 0.93
N LEU A 113 -21.28 -11.65 1.13
CA LEU A 113 -20.41 -12.14 0.07
C LEU A 113 -20.89 -13.45 -0.58
N GLY A 114 -21.98 -14.04 -0.07
CA GLY A 114 -22.57 -15.28 -0.57
C GLY A 114 -22.08 -16.56 0.13
N GLU A 115 -21.18 -16.42 1.10
CA GLU A 115 -20.64 -17.51 1.92
C GLU A 115 -21.50 -17.68 3.18
N ASN A 116 -22.16 -18.82 3.36
CA ASN A 116 -22.89 -19.11 4.59
C ASN A 116 -22.01 -19.93 5.53
N LEU A 117 -21.29 -19.22 6.40
CA LEU A 117 -20.54 -19.84 7.49
C LEU A 117 -21.47 -20.16 8.67
N THR A 118 -21.25 -21.32 9.27
CA THR A 118 -21.86 -21.74 10.53
C THR A 118 -21.19 -21.03 11.71
N ASP A 119 -21.88 -20.99 12.86
CA ASP A 119 -21.34 -20.36 14.07
C ASP A 119 -20.01 -21.02 14.52
N ASP A 120 -19.84 -22.33 14.28
CA ASP A 120 -18.59 -23.06 14.55
C ASP A 120 -17.44 -22.65 13.61
N GLU A 121 -17.71 -22.45 12.31
CA GLU A 121 -16.71 -22.01 11.33
C GLU A 121 -16.24 -20.58 11.61
N VAL A 122 -17.18 -19.67 11.91
CA VAL A 122 -16.86 -18.29 12.31
C VAL A 122 -16.01 -18.30 13.57
N ALA A 123 -16.38 -19.09 14.58
CA ALA A 123 -15.60 -19.21 15.81
C ALA A 123 -14.22 -19.83 15.58
N GLN A 124 -14.06 -20.69 14.56
CA GLN A 124 -12.76 -21.21 14.17
C GLN A 124 -11.91 -20.14 13.49
N MET A 125 -12.47 -19.39 12.54
CA MET A 125 -11.75 -18.29 11.87
C MET A 125 -11.29 -17.22 12.84
N ILE A 126 -12.16 -16.82 13.78
CA ILE A 126 -11.79 -15.87 14.85
C ILE A 126 -10.63 -16.44 15.66
N ARG A 127 -10.71 -17.70 16.14
CA ARG A 127 -9.62 -18.31 16.94
C ARG A 127 -8.29 -18.47 16.20
N GLU A 128 -8.32 -18.56 14.87
CA GLU A 128 -7.12 -18.66 14.04
C GLU A 128 -6.47 -17.29 13.81
N ALA A 129 -7.29 -16.23 13.75
CA ALA A 129 -6.84 -14.85 13.55
C ALA A 129 -6.52 -14.11 14.87
N ASP A 130 -7.27 -14.38 15.94
CA ASP A 130 -7.17 -13.81 17.29
C ASP A 130 -5.92 -14.32 17.99
N ILE A 131 -4.88 -13.48 17.99
CA ILE A 131 -3.56 -13.79 18.56
C ILE A 131 -3.50 -13.33 20.02
N ASP A 132 -4.15 -12.22 20.34
CA ASP A 132 -4.15 -11.65 21.68
C ASP A 132 -5.17 -12.31 22.64
N GLY A 133 -6.12 -13.07 22.07
CA GLY A 133 -7.11 -13.87 22.77
C GLY A 133 -8.28 -13.06 23.30
N ASP A 134 -8.54 -11.87 22.77
CA ASP A 134 -9.64 -11.01 23.22
C ASP A 134 -11.02 -11.43 22.66
N GLY A 135 -11.04 -12.35 21.69
CA GLY A 135 -12.23 -12.88 21.04
C GLY A 135 -12.75 -12.02 19.88
N TYR A 136 -11.98 -11.01 19.48
CA TYR A 136 -12.20 -10.12 18.34
C TYR A 136 -11.01 -10.23 17.38
N VAL A 137 -11.11 -9.56 16.22
CA VAL A 137 -10.01 -9.48 15.26
C VAL A 137 -9.71 -8.01 15.02
N ASN A 138 -8.54 -7.57 15.47
CA ASN A 138 -8.06 -6.21 15.24
C ASN A 138 -7.45 -6.06 13.83
N TYR A 139 -7.11 -4.82 13.44
CA TYR A 139 -6.55 -4.55 12.09
C TYR A 139 -5.28 -5.35 11.79
N GLU A 140 -4.34 -5.47 12.75
CA GLU A 140 -3.10 -6.21 12.53
C GLU A 140 -3.36 -7.71 12.34
N GLU A 141 -4.28 -8.27 13.10
CA GLU A 141 -4.72 -9.67 12.98
C GLU A 141 -5.44 -9.94 11.66
N PHE A 142 -6.29 -9.01 11.22
CA PHE A 142 -6.98 -9.10 9.94
C PHE A 142 -6.01 -9.06 8.76
N VAL A 143 -5.07 -8.11 8.76
CA VAL A 143 -4.02 -8.02 7.73
C VAL A 143 -3.22 -9.32 7.69
N ARG A 144 -2.85 -9.85 8.85
CA ARG A 144 -2.11 -11.12 8.95
C ARG A 144 -2.90 -12.33 8.47
N MET A 145 -4.21 -12.34 8.69
CA MET A 145 -5.12 -13.37 8.15
C MET A 145 -5.22 -13.31 6.62
N MET A 146 -5.23 -12.10 6.04
CA MET A 146 -5.35 -11.89 4.59
C MET A 146 -4.02 -12.03 3.83
N THR A 147 -2.89 -11.81 4.50
CA THR A 147 -1.54 -11.89 3.90
C THR A 147 -0.79 -13.19 4.20
N GLY A 148 -1.31 -14.02 5.10
CA GLY A 148 -0.74 -15.32 5.49
C GLY A 148 -1.12 -16.47 4.56
#